data_AF-A0A527IDY1-F1
#
_entry.id   AF-A0A527IDY1-F1
#
_cell.length_a   1.000
_cell.length_b   1.000
_cell.length_c   1.000
_cell.angle_alpha   90.00
_cell.angle_beta   90.00
_cell.angle_gamma   90.00
#
_symmetry.space_group_name_H-M   'P 1'
#
loop_
_entity.id
_entity.type
_entity.pdbx_description
1 polymer ?
#
loop_
_entity_poly.entity_id
_entity_poly.type
_entity_poly.pdbx_seq_one_letter_code
_entity_poly.pdbx_strand_id
1 'polypeptide(L)' 'FTNQIEYQDAGSALNNEMKKEVLAKVDTSTLTGKTVSVVGAFKLVNPKSWLVTPVRLEVK' A
#
# COMPACT_ATOMS: atom_id res chain seq x y z
N PHE A 1 -16.31 10.79 -12.39
CA PHE A 1 -16.55 11.57 -11.16
C PHE A 1 -17.05 12.93 -11.56
N THR A 2 -18.20 13.34 -11.02
CA THR A 2 -18.83 14.63 -11.32
C THR A 2 -18.32 15.74 -10.40
N ASN A 3 -17.74 15.37 -9.26
CA ASN A 3 -17.17 16.27 -8.27
C ASN A 3 -15.99 15.63 -7.52
N GLN A 4 -15.31 16.45 -6.72
CA GLN A 4 -14.10 16.08 -6.00
C GLN A 4 -14.36 15.10 -4.86
N ILE A 5 -15.56 15.13 -4.25
CA ILE A 5 -15.93 14.22 -3.15
C ILE A 5 -16.03 12.81 -3.71
N GLU A 6 -16.74 12.61 -4.82
CA GLU A 6 -16.85 11.28 -5.45
C GLU A 6 -15.49 10.69 -5.85
N TYR A 7 -14.58 11.52 -6.36
CA TYR A 7 -13.23 11.09 -6.71
C TYR A 7 -12.43 10.66 -5.47
N GLN A 8 -12.52 11.44 -4.39
CA GLN A 8 -11.85 11.15 -3.13
C GLN A 8 -12.41 9.89 -2.46
N ASP A 9 -13.72 9.71 -2.49
CA ASP A 9 -14.41 8.54 -1.92
C ASP A 9 -14.00 7.27 -2.67
N ALA A 10 -13.98 7.29 -4.00
CA ALA A 10 -13.52 6.15 -4.79
C ALA A 10 -12.06 5.82 -4.55
N GLY A 11 -11.19 6.83 -4.46
CA GLY A 11 -9.78 6.64 -4.11
C GLY A 11 -9.60 6.04 -2.71
N SER A 12 -10.40 6.48 -1.74
CA SER A 12 -10.37 5.97 -0.37
C SER A 12 -10.88 4.53 -0.30
N ALA A 13 -11.97 4.22 -1.00
CA ALA A 13 -12.52 2.88 -1.09
C ALA A 13 -11.52 1.90 -1.72
N LEU A 14 -10.88 2.30 -2.83
CA LEU A 14 -9.82 1.51 -3.47
C LEU A 14 -8.68 1.22 -2.49
N ASN A 15 -8.15 2.26 -1.82
CA ASN A 15 -7.05 2.09 -0.86
C ASN A 15 -7.43 1.18 0.32
N ASN A 16 -8.67 1.26 0.80
CA ASN A 16 -9.15 0.41 1.88
C ASN A 16 -9.25 -1.05 1.45
N GLU A 17 -9.72 -1.33 0.23
CA GLU A 17 -9.81 -2.69 -0.29
C GLU A 17 -8.41 -3.28 -0.54
N MET A 18 -7.50 -2.49 -1.10
CA MET A 18 -6.10 -2.91 -1.29
C MET A 18 -5.41 -3.26 0.03
N LYS A 19 -5.68 -2.53 1.11
CA LYS A 19 -5.16 -2.87 2.45
C LYS A 19 -5.66 -4.24 2.93
N LYS A 20 -6.94 -4.55 2.75
CA LYS A 20 -7.49 -5.86 3.14
C LYS A 20 -6.86 -6.97 2.32
N GLU A 21 -6.83 -6.80 1.00
CA GLU A 21 -6.42 -7.88 0.09
C GLU A 21 -4.91 -8.15 0.13
N VAL A 22 -4.10 -7.12 0.35
CA VAL A 22 -2.63 -7.24 0.31
C VAL A 22 -2.03 -7.31 1.70
N LEU A 23 -2.39 -6.39 2.60
CA LEU A 23 -1.71 -6.26 3.90
C LEU A 23 -2.30 -7.12 5.01
N ALA A 24 -3.61 -7.40 5.01
CA ALA A 24 -4.21 -8.23 6.06
C ALA A 24 -3.70 -9.69 6.05
N LYS A 25 -3.12 -10.14 4.93
CA LYS A 25 -2.51 -11.46 4.77
C LYS A 25 -1.06 -11.51 5.28
N VAL A 26 -0.48 -10.38 5.67
CA VAL A 26 0.94 -10.26 6.05
C VAL A 26 1.06 -10.16 7.56
N ASP A 27 1.69 -11.15 8.18
CA ASP A 27 2.07 -11.06 9.59
C ASP A 27 3.36 -10.24 9.75
N THR A 28 3.19 -8.96 10.10
CA THR A 28 4.29 -8.02 10.27
C THR A 28 5.24 -8.38 11.40
N SER A 29 4.82 -9.19 12.38
CA SER A 29 5.68 -9.61 13.50
C SER A 29 6.81 -10.55 13.06
N THR A 30 6.64 -11.21 11.90
CA THR A 30 7.59 -12.22 11.40
C THR A 30 8.53 -11.70 10.32
N LEU A 31 8.46 -10.40 9.98
CA LEU A 31 9.20 -9.84 8.84
C LEU A 31 10.65 -9.46 9.16
N THR A 32 11.01 -9.34 10.44
CA THR A 32 12.39 -8.97 10.83
C THR A 32 13.40 -9.97 10.27
N GLY A 33 14.39 -9.47 9.55
CA GLY A 33 15.42 -10.29 8.91
C GLY A 33 15.01 -10.94 7.59
N LYS A 34 13.75 -10.82 7.17
CA LYS A 34 13.28 -11.32 5.86
C LYS A 34 13.44 -10.27 4.77
N THR A 35 13.62 -10.74 3.53
CA THR A 35 13.59 -9.87 2.35
C THR A 35 12.17 -9.83 1.81
N VAL A 36 11.65 -8.63 1.55
CA VAL A 36 10.32 -8.45 0.93
C VAL A 36 10.45 -7.86 -0.47
N SER A 37 9.55 -8.26 -1.36
CA SER A 37 9.37 -7.66 -2.68
C SER A 37 8.02 -6.97 -2.71
N VAL A 38 8.01 -5.69 -3.07
CA VAL A 38 6.81 -4.84 -3.05
C VAL A 38 6.59 -4.24 -4.42
N VAL A 39 5.37 -4.37 -4.94
CA VAL A 39 4.92 -3.65 -6.14
C VAL A 39 3.82 -2.69 -5.70
N GLY A 40 3.95 -1.41 -6.06
CA GLY A 40 3.00 -0.39 -5.63
C GLY A 40 3.27 0.98 -6.23
N ALA A 41 2.35 1.90 -5.97
CA ALA A 41 2.56 3.31 -6.25
C ALA A 41 3.48 3.91 -5.18
N PHE A 42 4.50 4.67 -5.58
CA PHE A 42 5.44 5.28 -4.65
C PHE A 42 5.35 6.80 -4.67
N LYS A 43 5.58 7.41 -3.52
CA LYS A 43 5.78 8.84 -3.36
C LYS A 43 7.06 9.08 -2.58
N LEU A 44 7.95 9.89 -3.13
CA LEU A 44 9.10 10.42 -2.42
C LEU A 44 8.60 11.38 -1.32
N VAL A 45 8.81 11.02 -0.05
CA VAL A 45 8.46 11.88 1.08
C VAL A 45 9.62 12.83 1.38
N ASN A 46 10.83 12.28 1.43
CA ASN A 46 12.09 13.01 1.54
C ASN A 46 13.25 12.14 1.01
N PRO A 47 14.50 12.66 0.88
CA PRO A 47 15.61 11.88 0.32
C PRO A 47 15.95 10.58 1.04
N LYS A 48 15.46 10.38 2.27
CA LYS A 48 15.71 9.19 3.10
C LYS A 48 14.48 8.29 3.24
N SER A 49 13.32 8.66 2.69
CA SER A 49 12.06 7.94 2.91
C SER A 49 11.09 8.02 1.75
N TRP A 50 10.53 6.86 1.39
CA TRP A 50 9.48 6.70 0.40
C TRP A 50 8.25 6.10 1.06
N LEU A 51 7.07 6.60 0.67
CA LEU A 51 5.80 5.97 1.01
C LEU A 51 5.35 5.14 -0.20
N VAL A 52 5.08 3.87 0.03
CA VAL A 52 4.60 2.95 -1.00
C VAL A 52 3.21 2.45 -0.62
N THR A 53 2.25 2.61 -1.52
CA THR A 53 0.92 1.97 -1.42
C THR A 53 0.97 0.67 -2.20
N PRO A 54 1.07 -0.49 -1.52
CA PRO A 54 1.35 -1.75 -2.18
C PRO A 54 0.08 -2.31 -2.84
N VAL A 55 0.25 -2.83 -4.06
CA VAL A 55 -0.73 -3.67 -4.75
C VAL A 55 -0.35 -5.15 -4.73
N ARG A 56 0.90 -5.46 -4.39
CA ARG A 56 1.40 -6.81 -4.12
C ARG A 56 2.56 -6.75 -3.14
N LEU A 57 2.61 -7.71 -2.22
CA LEU A 57 3.72 -7.91 -1.30
C LEU A 57 4.05 -9.41 -1.24
N GLU A 58 5.33 -9.73 -1.41
CA GLU A 58 5.85 -11.09 -1.31
C GLU A 58 6.98 -11.12 -0.27
N VAL A 59 6.94 -12.11 0.62
CA VAL A 59 8.01 -12.36 1.61
C VAL A 59 8.84 -13.53 1.09
N LYS A 60 10.16 -13.34 0.96
CA LYS A 60 11.10 -14.38 0.53
C LYS A 60 11.65 -15.16 1.71
#